data_AF-B8MPP8-F1
#
_entry.id   AF-B8MPP8-F1
#
_cell.length_a   1.000
_cell.length_b   1.000
_cell.length_c   1.000
_cell.angle_alpha   90.00
_cell.angle_beta   90.00
_cell.angle_gamma   90.00
#
_symmetry.space_group_name_H-M   'P 1'
#
loop_
_entity.id
_entity.type
_entity.pdbx_description
1 polymer ?
#
loop_
_entity_poly.entity_id
_entity_poly.type
_entity_poly.pdbx_seq_one_letter_code
_entity_poly.pdbx_strand_id
1 'polypeptide(L)'
;MSAGAIIQQFSNLLKHAESLGPKLSSNIRPRKDQLKEIQILCMKLKEVTASIEGHVEHLLQKAAPSDKVLELLDRLRSSEPVDLLDPLLTTMLRKNLILIFRGPDVSALDSDKVRSRREKTRARCEKLRTQNPHLILRWSITFQPSTWNQPTVMTENAVDFLIDEMKMEKLGQISSQLVDILQCLAQEEPLKSCELFQQFVQQTINTMSTREEPNTAAPLQVMTAEQQQQNVVPPKRKHTAESMTPGESSHEDDTQEKIKLIKRSDEIDYKGSSMPAGNLPLLIQRLPAAMGSSKQWKWERQLFANNAIRSGSIGVDRTDCLSAFVPKDRNHDVSITLMVGYEAGVALIDDMGAQIIRV
;
A
#
# COMPACT_ATOMS: atom_id res chain seq x y z
N MET A 1 4.63 5.44 31.42
CA MET A 1 5.30 4.13 31.65
C MET A 1 5.24 3.35 30.33
N SER A 2 6.29 2.64 29.93
CA SER A 2 6.28 1.86 28.67
C SER A 2 5.64 0.48 28.86
N ALA A 3 5.12 -0.12 27.80
CA ALA A 3 4.56 -1.47 27.84
C ALA A 3 5.59 -2.50 28.34
N GLY A 4 6.85 -2.41 27.89
CA GLY A 4 7.94 -3.26 28.38
C GLY A 4 8.21 -3.11 29.88
N ALA A 5 8.11 -1.89 30.44
CA ALA A 5 8.25 -1.69 31.88
C ALA A 5 7.10 -2.32 32.67
N ILE A 6 5.87 -2.26 32.15
CA ILE A 6 4.69 -2.92 32.75
C ILE A 6 4.87 -4.45 32.70
N ILE A 7 5.26 -5.02 31.56
CA ILE A 7 5.55 -6.46 31.42
C ILE A 7 6.63 -6.91 32.41
N GLN A 8 7.69 -6.12 32.60
CA GLN A 8 8.73 -6.42 33.59
C GLN A 8 8.20 -6.39 35.03
N GLN A 9 7.29 -5.46 35.36
CA GLN A 9 6.64 -5.43 36.68
C GLN A 9 5.77 -6.67 36.91
N PHE A 10 4.96 -7.09 35.92
CA PHE A 10 4.20 -8.35 36.00
C PHE A 10 5.12 -9.57 36.19
N SER A 11 6.22 -9.67 35.43
CA SER A 11 7.20 -10.76 35.58
C SER A 11 7.83 -10.80 36.98
N ASN A 12 8.16 -9.63 37.54
CA ASN A 12 8.72 -9.55 38.89
C ASN A 12 7.68 -9.91 39.97
N LEU A 13 6.44 -9.43 39.83
CA LEU A 13 5.34 -9.75 40.74
C LEU A 13 5.04 -11.25 40.75
N LEU A 14 5.00 -11.89 39.58
CA LEU A 14 4.79 -13.33 39.43
C LEU A 14 5.90 -14.12 40.15
N LYS A 15 7.18 -13.82 39.88
CA LYS A 15 8.32 -14.45 40.57
C LYS A 15 8.26 -14.30 42.08
N HIS A 16 7.84 -13.13 42.59
CA HIS A 16 7.67 -12.93 44.02
C HIS A 16 6.52 -13.77 44.60
N ALA A 17 5.38 -13.84 43.91
CA ALA A 17 4.23 -14.68 44.29
C ALA A 17 4.58 -16.18 44.29
N GLU A 18 5.25 -16.68 43.25
CA GLU A 18 5.75 -18.05 43.16
C GLU A 18 6.71 -18.37 44.32
N SER A 19 7.59 -17.43 44.70
CA SER A 19 8.54 -17.60 45.82
C SER A 19 7.89 -17.68 47.21
N LEU A 20 6.61 -17.29 47.35
CA LEU A 20 5.88 -17.32 48.62
C LEU A 20 5.28 -18.70 48.91
N GLY A 21 4.87 -19.45 47.89
CA GLY A 21 4.28 -20.79 48.04
C GLY A 21 5.15 -21.75 48.87
N PRO A 22 6.41 -22.00 48.48
CA PRO A 22 7.34 -22.87 49.22
C PRO A 22 7.63 -22.40 50.65
N LYS A 23 7.53 -21.08 50.92
CA LYS A 23 7.72 -20.51 52.26
C LYS A 23 6.51 -20.80 53.14
N LEU A 24 5.30 -20.63 52.61
CA LEU A 24 4.04 -20.93 53.32
C LEU A 24 3.84 -22.42 53.60
N SER A 25 4.42 -23.31 52.78
CA SER A 25 4.44 -24.76 53.02
C SER A 25 5.60 -25.24 53.91
N SER A 26 6.50 -24.35 54.34
CA SER A 26 7.55 -24.71 55.30
C SER A 26 6.98 -24.82 56.73
N ASN A 27 7.77 -25.32 57.70
CA ASN A 27 7.35 -25.57 59.09
C ASN A 27 7.13 -24.29 59.92
N ILE A 28 6.38 -23.31 59.41
CA ILE A 28 5.94 -22.12 60.14
C ILE A 28 4.79 -22.50 61.08
N ARG A 29 4.81 -21.99 62.32
CA ARG A 29 3.67 -22.07 63.25
C ARG A 29 3.17 -20.67 63.60
N PRO A 30 2.27 -20.07 62.80
CA PRO A 30 1.72 -18.75 63.07
C PRO A 30 0.91 -18.72 64.37
N ARG A 31 1.00 -17.63 65.12
CA ARG A 31 0.07 -17.35 66.24
C ARG A 31 -1.31 -16.94 65.71
N LYS A 32 -2.34 -16.96 66.56
CA LYS A 32 -3.76 -16.76 66.17
C LYS A 32 -4.04 -15.35 65.61
N ASP A 33 -3.31 -14.35 66.10
CA ASP A 33 -3.23 -12.98 65.58
C ASP A 33 -2.58 -12.94 64.19
N GLN A 34 -1.41 -13.56 64.03
CA GLN A 34 -0.69 -13.63 62.75
C GLN A 34 -1.48 -14.38 61.68
N LEU A 35 -2.24 -15.43 62.06
CA LEU A 35 -3.12 -16.16 61.14
C LEU A 35 -4.25 -15.26 60.61
N LYS A 36 -4.85 -14.43 61.47
CA LYS A 36 -5.85 -13.43 61.05
C LYS A 36 -5.25 -12.38 60.13
N GLU A 37 -4.05 -11.90 60.43
CA GLU A 37 -3.35 -10.93 59.60
C GLU A 37 -3.02 -11.49 58.21
N ILE A 38 -2.52 -12.73 58.13
CA ILE A 38 -2.32 -13.46 56.87
C ILE A 38 -3.64 -13.59 56.09
N GLN A 39 -4.75 -13.95 56.76
CA GLN A 39 -6.07 -14.02 56.11
C GLN A 39 -6.52 -12.67 55.53
N ILE A 40 -6.34 -11.57 56.27
CA ILE A 40 -6.66 -10.21 55.81
C ILE A 40 -5.79 -9.83 54.60
N LEU A 41 -4.49 -10.11 54.65
CA LEU A 41 -3.56 -9.83 53.54
C LEU A 41 -3.88 -10.68 52.31
N CYS A 42 -4.26 -11.95 52.47
CA CYS A 42 -4.71 -12.80 51.36
C CYS A 42 -6.00 -12.28 50.72
N MET A 43 -6.96 -11.77 51.50
CA MET A 43 -8.18 -11.15 50.95
C MET A 43 -7.86 -9.87 50.17
N LYS A 44 -7.03 -8.98 50.72
CA LYS A 44 -6.57 -7.77 50.02
C LYS A 44 -5.78 -8.10 48.76
N LEU A 45 -4.95 -9.14 48.77
CA LEU A 45 -4.21 -9.57 47.59
C LEU A 45 -5.16 -10.03 46.48
N LYS A 46 -6.21 -10.80 46.80
CA LYS A 46 -7.24 -11.19 45.84
C LYS A 46 -7.97 -9.98 45.25
N GLU A 47 -8.35 -9.01 46.08
CA GLU A 47 -9.00 -7.77 45.65
C GLU A 47 -8.09 -6.94 44.70
N VAL A 48 -6.81 -6.80 45.04
CA VAL A 48 -5.82 -6.13 44.18
C VAL A 48 -5.60 -6.88 42.88
N THR A 49 -5.50 -8.22 42.90
CA THR A 49 -5.37 -9.03 41.68
C THR A 49 -6.60 -8.88 40.78
N ALA A 50 -7.82 -8.96 41.32
CA ALA A 50 -9.04 -8.76 40.55
C ALA A 50 -9.13 -7.34 39.95
N SER A 51 -8.65 -6.33 40.69
CA SER A 51 -8.52 -4.97 40.16
C SER A 51 -7.51 -4.88 39.01
N ILE A 52 -6.35 -5.52 39.13
CA ILE A 52 -5.34 -5.60 38.07
C ILE A 52 -5.90 -6.34 36.84
N GLU A 53 -6.61 -7.45 37.04
CA GLU A 53 -7.28 -8.21 35.98
C GLU A 53 -8.26 -7.32 35.20
N GLY A 54 -9.13 -6.55 35.88
CA GLY A 54 -10.04 -5.61 35.22
C GLY A 54 -9.32 -4.49 34.43
N HIS A 55 -8.17 -4.01 34.91
CA HIS A 55 -7.35 -3.05 34.15
C HIS A 55 -6.68 -3.69 32.94
N VAL A 56 -6.23 -4.95 33.04
CA VAL A 56 -5.69 -5.72 31.91
C VAL A 56 -6.79 -6.00 30.88
N GLU A 57 -7.98 -6.39 31.32
CA GLU A 57 -9.13 -6.61 30.44
C GLU A 57 -9.50 -5.33 29.68
N HIS A 58 -9.60 -4.19 30.37
CA HIS A 58 -9.84 -2.90 29.72
C HIS A 58 -8.72 -2.51 28.73
N LEU A 59 -7.46 -2.84 29.02
CA LEU A 59 -6.35 -2.65 28.08
C LEU A 59 -6.47 -3.56 26.86
N LEU A 60 -6.88 -4.81 27.03
CA LEU A 60 -7.12 -5.78 25.94
C LEU A 60 -8.32 -5.36 25.09
N GLN A 61 -9.44 -4.93 25.69
CA GLN A 61 -10.60 -4.38 24.99
C GLN A 61 -10.21 -3.13 24.18
N LYS A 62 -9.35 -2.25 24.72
CA LYS A 62 -8.85 -1.07 24.01
C LYS A 62 -7.84 -1.42 22.89
N ALA A 63 -7.17 -2.56 23.00
CA ALA A 63 -6.26 -3.09 21.98
C ALA A 63 -6.96 -3.98 20.94
N ALA A 64 -8.22 -4.37 21.17
CA ALA A 64 -8.99 -5.20 20.27
C ALA A 64 -9.18 -4.51 18.91
N PRO A 65 -9.28 -5.28 17.81
CA PRO A 65 -9.63 -4.72 16.50
C PRO A 65 -11.01 -4.08 16.58
N SER A 66 -11.15 -2.85 16.07
CA SER A 66 -12.47 -2.27 15.89
C SER A 66 -13.23 -2.99 14.78
N ASP A 67 -14.56 -2.91 14.79
CA ASP A 67 -15.43 -3.55 13.78
C ASP A 67 -14.96 -3.27 12.34
N LYS A 68 -14.50 -2.05 12.06
CA LYS A 68 -13.94 -1.65 10.75
C LYS A 68 -12.69 -2.45 10.35
N VAL A 69 -11.88 -2.91 11.30
CA VAL A 69 -10.72 -3.75 11.03
C VAL A 69 -11.14 -5.20 10.79
N LEU A 70 -12.20 -5.67 11.46
CA LEU A 70 -12.81 -6.97 11.19
C LEU A 70 -13.47 -6.99 9.80
N GLU A 71 -14.19 -5.94 9.41
CA GLU A 71 -14.72 -5.75 8.04
C GLU A 71 -13.60 -5.80 6.97
N LEU A 72 -12.43 -5.24 7.26
CA LEU A 72 -11.26 -5.28 6.37
C LEU A 72 -10.63 -6.69 6.30
N LEU A 73 -10.67 -7.44 7.41
CA LEU A 73 -10.21 -8.84 7.46
C LEU A 73 -11.15 -9.77 6.69
N ASP A 74 -12.46 -9.61 6.86
CA ASP A 74 -13.47 -10.38 6.12
C ASP A 74 -13.39 -10.10 4.61
N ARG A 75 -13.12 -8.86 4.22
CA ARG A 75 -12.81 -8.50 2.82
C ARG A 75 -11.55 -9.17 2.30
N LEU A 76 -10.49 -9.29 3.11
CA LEU A 76 -9.28 -10.03 2.71
C LEU A 76 -9.55 -11.52 2.55
N ARG A 77 -10.34 -12.13 3.47
CA ARG A 77 -10.68 -13.56 3.44
C ARG A 77 -11.59 -13.90 2.26
N SER A 78 -12.62 -13.09 2.02
CA SER A 78 -13.54 -13.22 0.88
C SER A 78 -12.95 -12.79 -0.47
N SER A 79 -11.81 -12.10 -0.47
CA SER A 79 -11.04 -11.80 -1.67
C SER A 79 -10.42 -13.09 -2.24
N GLU A 80 -11.10 -13.65 -3.23
CA GLU A 80 -10.53 -14.56 -4.22
C GLU A 80 -10.22 -13.82 -5.53
N PRO A 81 -9.23 -14.27 -6.33
CA PRO A 81 -8.93 -13.73 -7.66
C PRO A 81 -9.98 -14.20 -8.68
N VAL A 82 -11.24 -13.87 -8.44
CA VAL A 82 -12.36 -14.13 -9.36
C VAL A 82 -12.28 -13.13 -10.51
N ASP A 83 -12.06 -13.69 -11.69
CA ASP A 83 -12.11 -13.02 -12.99
C ASP A 83 -11.27 -11.72 -13.12
N LEU A 84 -9.95 -11.89 -13.15
CA LEU A 84 -8.98 -10.83 -13.46
C LEU A 84 -9.13 -10.24 -14.89
N LEU A 85 -10.11 -10.70 -15.67
CA LEU A 85 -10.54 -10.02 -16.91
C LEU A 85 -11.19 -8.66 -16.63
N ASP A 86 -11.63 -8.36 -15.39
CA ASP A 86 -12.04 -7.01 -14.99
C ASP A 86 -10.84 -6.02 -15.10
N PRO A 87 -10.89 -5.01 -16.00
CA PRO A 87 -9.84 -4.01 -16.12
C PRO A 87 -9.61 -3.22 -14.83
N LEU A 88 -10.63 -3.08 -13.98
CA LEU A 88 -10.54 -2.36 -12.71
C LEU A 88 -9.68 -3.12 -11.70
N LEU A 89 -9.87 -4.44 -11.59
CA LEU A 89 -9.06 -5.32 -10.72
C LEU A 89 -7.60 -5.36 -11.20
N THR A 90 -7.36 -5.54 -12.50
CA THR A 90 -6.01 -5.52 -13.08
C THR A 90 -5.32 -4.16 -12.88
N THR A 91 -6.06 -3.05 -13.01
CA THR A 91 -5.54 -1.70 -12.73
C THR A 91 -5.24 -1.50 -11.24
N MET A 92 -6.05 -2.04 -10.33
CA MET A 92 -5.83 -1.96 -8.89
C MET A 92 -4.60 -2.77 -8.47
N LEU A 93 -4.50 -4.00 -8.95
CA LEU A 93 -3.36 -4.91 -8.78
C LEU A 93 -2.05 -4.22 -9.20
N ARG A 94 -2.00 -3.66 -10.42
CA ARG A 94 -0.83 -2.92 -10.92
C ARG A 94 -0.45 -1.76 -10.00
N LYS A 95 -1.41 -0.91 -9.63
CA LYS A 95 -1.16 0.27 -8.77
C LYS A 95 -0.64 -0.13 -7.38
N ASN A 96 -1.19 -1.19 -6.79
CA ASN A 96 -0.74 -1.69 -5.49
C ASN A 96 0.65 -2.33 -5.56
N LEU A 97 0.93 -3.16 -6.56
CA LEU A 97 2.25 -3.77 -6.74
C LEU A 97 3.33 -2.71 -6.97
N ILE A 98 3.08 -1.71 -7.82
CA ILE A 98 3.98 -0.56 -7.98
C ILE A 98 4.23 0.13 -6.63
N LEU A 99 3.17 0.47 -5.88
CA LEU A 99 3.31 1.14 -4.58
C LEU A 99 4.05 0.29 -3.54
N ILE A 100 3.80 -1.02 -3.45
CA ILE A 100 4.45 -1.94 -2.49
C ILE A 100 5.94 -2.09 -2.80
N PHE A 101 6.29 -2.27 -4.08
CA PHE A 101 7.66 -2.61 -4.48
C PHE A 101 8.57 -1.40 -4.74
N ARG A 102 8.05 -0.28 -5.26
CA ARG A 102 8.80 0.99 -5.38
C ARG A 102 8.67 1.87 -4.13
N GLY A 103 7.61 1.71 -3.33
CA GLY A 103 7.25 2.69 -2.31
C GLY A 103 6.56 3.92 -2.92
N PRO A 104 6.18 4.91 -2.10
CA PRO A 104 5.72 6.19 -2.59
C PRO A 104 6.91 7.02 -3.09
N ASP A 105 6.72 7.69 -4.22
CA ASP A 105 7.64 8.72 -4.71
C ASP A 105 7.81 9.83 -3.67
N VAL A 106 8.93 10.54 -3.70
CA VAL A 106 9.22 11.66 -2.80
C VAL A 106 9.63 12.88 -3.61
N SER A 107 8.92 13.98 -3.42
CA SER A 107 9.23 15.25 -4.07
C SER A 107 10.00 16.14 -3.10
N ALA A 108 10.98 16.88 -3.61
CA ALA A 108 11.62 17.96 -2.85
C ALA A 108 10.61 19.05 -2.43
N LEU A 109 9.48 19.16 -3.15
CA LEU A 109 8.39 20.09 -2.88
C LEU A 109 7.36 19.54 -1.86
N ASP A 110 7.53 18.32 -1.34
CA ASP A 110 6.66 17.77 -0.30
C ASP A 110 6.80 18.55 1.01
N SER A 111 5.69 19.06 1.52
CA SER A 111 5.60 19.59 2.89
C SER A 111 5.85 18.49 3.93
N ASP A 112 6.30 18.86 5.13
CA ASP A 112 6.67 17.89 6.18
C ASP A 112 5.52 16.94 6.55
N LYS A 113 4.26 17.41 6.47
CA LYS A 113 3.06 16.58 6.65
C LYS A 113 2.94 15.50 5.57
N VAL A 114 3.21 15.85 4.31
CA VAL A 114 3.19 14.91 3.18
C VAL A 114 4.37 13.94 3.27
N ARG A 115 5.58 14.44 3.58
CA ARG A 115 6.79 13.63 3.77
C ARG A 115 6.61 12.61 4.90
N SER A 116 6.09 13.04 6.07
CA SER A 116 5.79 12.14 7.20
C SER A 116 4.75 11.07 6.85
N ARG A 117 3.73 11.40 6.04
CA ARG A 117 2.77 10.40 5.54
C ARG A 117 3.41 9.44 4.54
N ARG A 118 4.22 9.94 3.60
CA ARG A 118 4.96 9.11 2.63
C ARG A 118 5.91 8.14 3.34
N GLU A 119 6.56 8.56 4.43
CA GLU A 119 7.41 7.71 5.25
C GLU A 119 6.64 6.56 5.94
N LYS A 120 5.45 6.84 6.51
CA LYS A 120 4.58 5.79 7.05
C LYS A 120 4.10 4.82 5.96
N THR A 121 3.74 5.33 4.79
CA THR A 121 3.39 4.47 3.64
C THR A 121 4.57 3.60 3.22
N ARG A 122 5.80 4.13 3.19
CA ARG A 122 7.03 3.38 2.89
C ARG A 122 7.25 2.23 3.89
N ALA A 123 7.17 2.51 5.19
CA ALA A 123 7.27 1.49 6.24
C ALA A 123 6.22 0.38 6.09
N ARG A 124 4.98 0.70 5.70
CA ARG A 124 3.94 -0.30 5.38
C ARG A 124 4.29 -1.14 4.15
N CYS A 125 4.82 -0.51 3.11
CA CYS A 125 5.27 -1.21 1.90
C CYS A 125 6.43 -2.17 2.21
N GLU A 126 7.34 -1.79 3.10
CA GLU A 126 8.43 -2.65 3.60
C GLU A 126 7.90 -3.82 4.42
N LYS A 127 6.97 -3.58 5.37
CA LYS A 127 6.27 -4.64 6.12
C LYS A 127 5.55 -5.62 5.19
N LEU A 128 4.90 -5.14 4.12
CA LEU A 128 4.21 -6.00 3.14
C LEU A 128 5.19 -6.81 2.28
N ARG A 129 6.31 -6.21 1.85
CA ARG A 129 7.34 -6.89 1.03
C ARG A 129 8.00 -8.09 1.73
N THR A 130 7.99 -8.15 3.06
CA THR A 130 8.53 -9.30 3.81
C THR A 130 7.52 -10.44 4.01
N GLN A 131 6.28 -10.29 3.53
CA GLN A 131 5.23 -11.31 3.69
C GLN A 131 5.26 -12.35 2.57
N ASN A 132 4.46 -13.40 2.75
CA ASN A 132 4.30 -14.44 1.74
C ASN A 132 3.66 -13.86 0.44
N PRO A 133 3.96 -14.40 -0.75
CA PRO A 133 3.43 -13.86 -2.00
C PRO A 133 1.89 -13.85 -2.09
N HIS A 134 1.21 -14.82 -1.47
CA HIS A 134 -0.25 -14.89 -1.47
C HIS A 134 -0.89 -13.70 -0.74
N LEU A 135 -0.33 -13.28 0.40
CA LEU A 135 -0.79 -12.11 1.15
C LEU A 135 -0.56 -10.83 0.35
N ILE A 136 0.60 -10.65 -0.28
CA ILE A 136 0.89 -9.50 -1.14
C ILE A 136 -0.12 -9.42 -2.31
N LEU A 137 -0.42 -10.55 -2.96
CA LEU A 137 -1.40 -10.61 -4.05
C LEU A 137 -2.82 -10.30 -3.56
N ARG A 138 -3.26 -10.95 -2.48
CA ARG A 138 -4.60 -10.76 -1.90
C ARG A 138 -4.81 -9.31 -1.47
N TRP A 139 -3.83 -8.72 -0.79
CA TRP A 139 -3.82 -7.29 -0.45
C TRP A 139 -3.94 -6.39 -1.68
N SER A 140 -3.20 -6.72 -2.74
CA SER A 140 -3.14 -5.94 -3.98
C SER A 140 -4.43 -5.97 -4.81
N ILE A 141 -5.28 -6.99 -4.64
CA ILE A 141 -6.62 -7.06 -5.27
C ILE A 141 -7.76 -6.60 -4.33
N THR A 142 -7.58 -6.66 -3.01
CA THR A 142 -8.65 -6.32 -2.04
C THR A 142 -8.79 -4.82 -1.79
N PHE A 143 -7.67 -4.10 -1.66
CA PHE A 143 -7.65 -2.73 -1.16
C PHE A 143 -7.15 -1.75 -2.19
N GLN A 144 -7.89 -0.67 -2.45
CA GLN A 144 -7.36 0.44 -3.23
C GLN A 144 -6.17 1.09 -2.49
N PRO A 145 -5.13 1.59 -3.19
CA PRO A 145 -3.99 2.27 -2.57
C PRO A 145 -4.42 3.35 -1.56
N SER A 146 -5.44 4.12 -1.92
CA SER A 146 -6.05 5.19 -1.11
C SER A 146 -6.61 4.70 0.24
N THR A 147 -7.07 3.45 0.34
CA THR A 147 -7.63 2.86 1.55
C THR A 147 -6.53 2.57 2.58
N TRP A 148 -5.45 1.91 2.17
CA TRP A 148 -4.42 1.43 3.10
C TRP A 148 -3.20 2.37 3.25
N ASN A 149 -3.01 3.34 2.34
CA ASN A 149 -2.00 4.40 2.47
C ASN A 149 -2.47 5.64 3.25
N GLN A 150 -3.73 5.67 3.70
CA GLN A 150 -4.30 6.75 4.50
C GLN A 150 -4.27 6.38 6.00
N PRO A 151 -3.52 7.12 6.85
CA PRO A 151 -3.47 6.85 8.29
C PRO A 151 -4.83 6.97 9.00
N THR A 152 -5.77 7.72 8.41
CA THR A 152 -7.15 7.92 8.88
C THR A 152 -8.09 6.78 8.55
N VAL A 153 -7.78 5.98 7.52
CA VAL A 153 -8.60 4.86 7.04
C VAL A 153 -8.05 3.54 7.56
N MET A 154 -6.72 3.38 7.57
CA MET A 154 -6.03 2.21 8.12
C MET A 154 -4.86 2.66 9.00
N THR A 155 -4.92 2.33 10.29
CA THR A 155 -3.87 2.63 11.28
C THR A 155 -2.70 1.66 11.16
N GLU A 156 -1.55 1.94 11.81
CA GLU A 156 -0.44 0.97 11.87
C GLU A 156 -0.90 -0.36 12.49
N ASN A 157 -1.56 -0.29 13.66
CA ASN A 157 -2.07 -1.47 14.36
C ASN A 157 -3.04 -2.29 13.51
N ALA A 158 -3.85 -1.65 12.65
CA ALA A 158 -4.72 -2.36 11.73
C ALA A 158 -3.94 -3.08 10.63
N VAL A 159 -2.88 -2.47 10.07
CA VAL A 159 -1.99 -3.16 9.11
C VAL A 159 -1.32 -4.36 9.77
N ASP A 160 -0.77 -4.18 10.97
CA ASP A 160 -0.03 -5.23 11.67
C ASP A 160 -0.95 -6.40 12.06
N PHE A 161 -2.16 -6.12 12.58
CA PHE A 161 -3.18 -7.14 12.85
C PHE A 161 -3.59 -7.92 11.59
N LEU A 162 -3.88 -7.24 10.48
CA LEU A 162 -4.26 -7.89 9.23
C LEU A 162 -3.12 -8.73 8.64
N ILE A 163 -1.86 -8.31 8.82
CA ILE A 163 -0.70 -9.11 8.39
C ILE A 163 -0.58 -10.38 9.24
N ASP A 164 -0.66 -10.27 10.57
CA ASP A 164 -0.51 -11.43 11.46
C ASP A 164 -1.63 -12.46 11.30
N GLU A 165 -2.90 -12.02 11.18
CA GLU A 165 -4.05 -12.90 10.90
C GLU A 165 -3.93 -13.65 9.57
N MET A 166 -3.44 -12.99 8.53
CA MET A 166 -3.37 -13.54 7.17
C MET A 166 -2.05 -14.27 6.87
N LYS A 167 -1.08 -14.25 7.79
CA LYS A 167 0.29 -14.73 7.57
C LYS A 167 0.39 -16.19 7.14
N MET A 168 -0.52 -17.02 7.66
CA MET A 168 -0.59 -18.46 7.37
C MET A 168 -1.63 -18.80 6.29
N GLU A 169 -2.49 -17.85 5.92
CA GLU A 169 -3.44 -18.04 4.83
C GLU A 169 -2.72 -18.04 3.48
N LYS A 170 -3.13 -18.97 2.60
CA LYS A 170 -2.66 -19.06 1.22
C LYS A 170 -3.86 -18.93 0.28
N LEU A 171 -3.65 -18.30 -0.87
CA LEU A 171 -4.62 -18.36 -1.97
C LEU A 171 -4.65 -19.83 -2.46
N GLY A 172 -5.85 -20.40 -2.58
CA GLY A 172 -6.01 -21.83 -2.88
C GLY A 172 -5.33 -22.27 -4.18
N GLN A 173 -5.49 -21.47 -5.24
CA GLN A 173 -4.73 -21.58 -6.48
C GLN A 173 -4.48 -20.17 -7.05
N ILE A 174 -3.22 -19.88 -7.38
CA ILE A 174 -2.87 -18.73 -8.22
C ILE A 174 -3.25 -19.11 -9.66
N SER A 175 -4.05 -18.29 -10.34
CA SER A 175 -4.42 -18.54 -11.73
C SER A 175 -3.25 -18.28 -12.68
N SER A 176 -3.19 -19.00 -13.80
CA SER A 176 -2.18 -18.74 -14.85
C SER A 176 -2.24 -17.29 -15.34
N GLN A 177 -3.47 -16.76 -15.53
CA GLN A 177 -3.69 -15.35 -15.88
C GLN A 177 -3.03 -14.37 -14.89
N LEU A 178 -3.04 -14.66 -13.58
CA LEU A 178 -2.36 -13.81 -12.60
C LEU A 178 -0.84 -13.87 -12.79
N VAL A 179 -0.29 -15.05 -13.10
CA VAL A 179 1.14 -15.18 -13.45
C VAL A 179 1.47 -14.44 -14.74
N ASP A 180 0.64 -14.54 -15.77
CA ASP A 180 0.84 -13.82 -17.04
C ASP A 180 0.86 -12.29 -16.82
N ILE A 181 -0.06 -11.77 -16.01
CA ILE A 181 -0.09 -10.35 -15.61
C ILE A 181 1.19 -9.98 -14.85
N LEU A 182 1.64 -10.80 -13.89
CA LEU A 182 2.86 -10.55 -13.13
C LEU A 182 4.12 -10.58 -14.02
N GLN A 183 4.19 -11.49 -14.98
CA GLN A 183 5.29 -11.58 -15.95
C GLN A 183 5.32 -10.36 -16.89
N CYS A 184 4.16 -9.91 -17.38
CA CYS A 184 4.06 -8.67 -18.15
C CYS A 184 4.53 -7.46 -17.33
N LEU A 185 4.02 -7.30 -16.10
CA LEU A 185 4.45 -6.23 -15.19
C LEU A 185 5.96 -6.29 -14.90
N ALA A 186 6.57 -7.48 -14.85
CA ALA A 186 8.00 -7.65 -14.64
C ALA A 186 8.87 -7.18 -15.82
N GLN A 187 8.29 -6.95 -17.00
CA GLN A 187 9.00 -6.42 -18.18
C GLN A 187 8.73 -4.91 -18.41
N GLU A 188 7.81 -4.31 -17.67
CA GLU A 188 7.36 -2.93 -17.83
C GLU A 188 7.91 -2.01 -16.73
N GLU A 189 8.23 -0.76 -17.08
CA GLU A 189 8.53 0.23 -16.04
C GLU A 189 7.26 0.61 -15.24
N PRO A 190 7.38 0.92 -13.93
CA PRO A 190 8.62 1.01 -13.16
C PRO A 190 9.09 -0.32 -12.56
N LEU A 191 8.46 -1.46 -12.83
CA LEU A 191 8.75 -2.73 -12.12
C LEU A 191 9.90 -3.53 -12.74
N LYS A 192 10.19 -3.34 -14.03
CA LYS A 192 11.31 -3.95 -14.77
C LYS A 192 12.64 -3.86 -14.02
N SER A 193 12.99 -2.68 -13.53
CA SER A 193 14.23 -2.41 -12.79
C SER A 193 14.16 -2.67 -11.27
N CYS A 194 13.10 -3.32 -10.77
CA CYS A 194 12.91 -3.62 -9.35
C CYS A 194 13.23 -5.09 -9.00
N GLU A 195 14.44 -5.36 -8.51
CA GLU A 195 14.89 -6.72 -8.15
C GLU A 195 13.96 -7.43 -7.16
N LEU A 196 13.42 -6.72 -6.16
CA LEU A 196 12.49 -7.28 -5.18
C LEU A 196 11.18 -7.77 -5.85
N PHE A 197 10.72 -7.08 -6.89
CA PHE A 197 9.56 -7.51 -7.66
C PHE A 197 9.88 -8.76 -8.50
N GLN A 198 11.05 -8.80 -9.16
CA GLN A 198 11.49 -9.99 -9.91
C GLN A 198 11.56 -11.24 -9.01
N GLN A 199 12.12 -11.10 -7.80
CA GLN A 199 12.17 -12.17 -6.79
C GLN A 199 10.75 -12.62 -6.38
N PHE A 200 9.84 -11.69 -6.13
CA PHE A 200 8.44 -11.98 -5.80
C PHE A 200 7.71 -12.73 -6.93
N VAL A 201 7.90 -12.34 -8.19
CA VAL A 201 7.32 -13.05 -9.35
C VAL A 201 7.87 -14.47 -9.44
N GLN A 202 9.19 -14.66 -9.28
CA GLN A 202 9.79 -16.00 -9.30
C GLN A 202 9.31 -16.88 -8.14
N GLN A 203 9.17 -16.34 -6.93
CA GLN A 203 8.59 -17.08 -5.79
C GLN A 203 7.15 -17.50 -6.08
N THR A 204 6.34 -16.61 -6.66
CA THR A 204 4.94 -16.88 -7.03
C THR A 204 4.85 -18.02 -8.05
N ILE A 205 5.70 -18.02 -9.08
CA ILE A 205 5.79 -19.09 -10.08
C ILE A 205 6.21 -20.41 -9.42
N ASN A 206 7.28 -20.40 -8.61
CA ASN A 206 7.79 -21.61 -7.95
C ASN A 206 6.73 -22.27 -7.04
N THR A 207 5.88 -21.48 -6.37
CA THR A 207 4.77 -22.01 -5.55
C THR A 207 3.67 -22.72 -6.34
N MET A 208 3.59 -22.55 -7.66
CA MET A 208 2.68 -23.33 -8.51
C MET A 208 3.28 -24.69 -8.89
N SER A 209 4.59 -24.77 -9.12
CA SER A 209 5.27 -26.00 -9.56
C SER A 209 5.45 -27.05 -8.45
N THR A 210 5.25 -26.70 -7.17
CA THR A 210 5.54 -27.60 -6.04
C THR A 210 4.39 -28.56 -5.65
N ARG A 211 3.46 -28.85 -6.58
CA ARG A 211 2.28 -29.70 -6.29
C ARG A 211 2.10 -30.87 -7.26
N GLU A 212 3.18 -31.63 -7.47
CA GLU A 212 3.14 -33.04 -7.84
C GLU A 212 3.87 -33.89 -6.76
N GLU A 213 3.71 -35.21 -6.81
CA GLU A 213 3.76 -36.12 -5.65
C GLU A 213 5.09 -36.26 -4.86
N PRO A 214 5.02 -36.72 -3.59
CA PRO A 214 6.20 -37.07 -2.81
C PRO A 214 6.73 -38.46 -3.17
N ASN A 215 8.01 -38.60 -3.51
CA ASN A 215 8.84 -39.73 -3.05
C ASN A 215 10.35 -39.65 -3.36
N THR A 216 11.14 -40.13 -2.39
CA THR A 216 12.54 -40.62 -2.46
C THR A 216 13.71 -39.72 -2.89
N ALA A 217 14.51 -39.38 -1.85
CA ALA A 217 15.97 -39.58 -1.75
C ALA A 217 16.95 -38.89 -2.74
N ALA A 218 17.77 -38.00 -2.17
CA ALA A 218 19.02 -37.49 -2.74
C ALA A 218 20.13 -38.58 -2.78
N PRO A 219 21.33 -38.25 -3.33
CA PRO A 219 22.36 -37.73 -2.43
C PRO A 219 23.17 -36.52 -2.93
N LEU A 220 23.75 -35.85 -1.93
CA LEU A 220 24.87 -34.89 -1.96
C LEU A 220 26.08 -35.42 -2.78
N GLN A 221 27.09 -34.65 -3.20
CA GLN A 221 27.67 -33.35 -2.79
C GLN A 221 28.45 -32.76 -4.02
N VAL A 222 29.02 -31.55 -4.03
CA VAL A 222 30.38 -31.23 -3.53
C VAL A 222 30.61 -29.70 -3.65
N MET A 223 31.39 -29.14 -2.72
CA MET A 223 31.85 -27.74 -2.73
C MET A 223 33.13 -27.55 -3.54
N THR A 224 33.30 -26.36 -4.16
CA THR A 224 34.63 -25.71 -4.25
C THR A 224 34.48 -24.19 -4.26
N ALA A 225 35.51 -23.48 -3.80
CA ALA A 225 35.52 -22.04 -3.58
C ALA A 225 36.57 -21.33 -4.47
N GLU A 226 36.68 -20.00 -4.29
CA GLU A 226 37.68 -19.11 -4.92
C GLU A 226 37.42 -18.81 -6.42
N GLN A 227 37.69 -17.62 -6.98
CA GLN A 227 38.44 -16.41 -6.55
C GLN A 227 37.76 -15.18 -7.26
N GLN A 228 38.14 -13.89 -7.19
CA GLN A 228 39.34 -13.21 -6.70
C GLN A 228 38.99 -11.85 -6.02
N GLN A 229 39.45 -10.69 -6.54
CA GLN A 229 39.33 -9.34 -5.96
C GLN A 229 39.28 -8.26 -7.07
N GLN A 230 38.76 -7.06 -6.80
CA GLN A 230 39.55 -5.82 -6.87
C GLN A 230 38.84 -4.57 -6.30
N ASN A 231 39.65 -3.57 -5.92
CA ASN A 231 39.30 -2.38 -5.15
C ASN A 231 38.76 -1.22 -6.02
N VAL A 232 38.13 -0.21 -5.40
CA VAL A 232 38.63 1.20 -5.31
C VAL A 232 37.65 2.08 -4.50
N VAL A 233 38.21 3.02 -3.74
CA VAL A 233 37.61 3.93 -2.73
C VAL A 233 38.57 5.16 -2.67
N PRO A 234 38.22 6.42 -2.30
CA PRO A 234 36.98 7.23 -2.30
C PRO A 234 37.27 8.66 -2.93
N PRO A 235 36.97 9.88 -2.38
CA PRO A 235 35.89 10.42 -1.50
C PRO A 235 35.33 11.85 -1.85
N LYS A 236 34.45 12.37 -0.93
CA LYS A 236 34.44 13.71 -0.25
C LYS A 236 33.34 14.76 -0.59
N ARG A 237 32.59 15.12 0.48
CA ARG A 237 32.26 16.49 1.02
C ARG A 237 31.51 17.49 0.10
N LYS A 238 30.68 18.45 0.55
CA LYS A 238 29.96 18.88 1.79
C LYS A 238 29.54 20.34 1.47
N HIS A 239 28.31 20.82 1.71
CA HIS A 239 27.98 22.24 1.96
C HIS A 239 26.47 22.42 2.32
N THR A 240 26.04 23.65 2.60
CA THR A 240 25.49 24.05 3.91
C THR A 240 24.54 25.26 3.80
N ALA A 241 23.43 25.27 4.56
CA ALA A 241 22.55 26.42 4.88
C ALA A 241 21.82 27.11 3.67
N GLU A 242 20.76 27.93 3.79
CA GLU A 242 20.01 28.47 4.94
C GLU A 242 18.55 28.87 4.55
N SER A 243 17.61 28.70 5.49
CA SER A 243 16.42 29.50 5.88
C SER A 243 15.77 30.58 4.97
N MET A 244 14.43 30.58 4.86
CA MET A 244 13.47 31.58 5.45
C MET A 244 12.02 31.47 4.88
N THR A 245 11.02 31.95 5.64
CA THR A 245 9.55 31.94 5.40
C THR A 245 8.95 33.32 5.78
N PRO A 246 7.61 33.61 5.84
CA PRO A 246 6.39 33.06 5.18
C PRO A 246 5.46 34.17 4.56
N GLY A 247 4.27 33.82 4.03
CA GLY A 247 3.12 34.76 3.89
C GLY A 247 1.94 34.34 3.00
N GLU A 248 0.79 34.00 3.63
CA GLU A 248 -0.67 34.14 3.27
C GLU A 248 -1.16 34.31 1.79
N SER A 249 -2.38 33.92 1.33
CA SER A 249 -3.67 33.59 1.98
C SER A 249 -4.61 32.69 1.12
N SER A 250 -5.38 31.81 1.79
CA SER A 250 -6.68 31.18 1.44
C SER A 250 -7.27 31.23 0.00
N HIS A 251 -7.26 30.09 -0.72
CA HIS A 251 -8.25 29.69 -1.76
C HIS A 251 -8.17 28.16 -2.08
N GLU A 252 -7.97 27.31 -1.06
CA GLU A 252 -7.31 26.00 -1.23
C GLU A 252 -8.17 24.76 -1.56
N ASP A 253 -9.50 24.77 -1.41
CA ASP A 253 -10.30 23.53 -1.52
C ASP A 253 -10.51 23.06 -2.98
N ASP A 254 -10.93 23.95 -3.89
CA ASP A 254 -11.11 23.60 -5.32
C ASP A 254 -9.77 23.40 -6.06
N THR A 255 -8.72 24.10 -5.62
CA THR A 255 -7.38 23.86 -6.16
C THR A 255 -6.91 22.45 -5.79
N GLN A 256 -7.30 21.89 -4.65
CA GLN A 256 -6.79 20.59 -4.21
C GLN A 256 -7.16 19.41 -5.13
N GLU A 257 -8.31 19.43 -5.81
CA GLU A 257 -8.71 18.38 -6.76
C GLU A 257 -8.05 18.57 -8.13
N LYS A 258 -7.95 19.81 -8.64
CA LYS A 258 -7.15 20.12 -9.83
C LYS A 258 -5.67 19.76 -9.61
N ILE A 259 -5.16 19.99 -8.40
CA ILE A 259 -3.82 19.58 -7.96
C ILE A 259 -3.70 18.04 -7.86
N LYS A 260 -4.76 17.27 -7.62
CA LYS A 260 -4.70 15.79 -7.69
C LYS A 260 -4.51 15.29 -9.14
N LEU A 261 -5.12 15.96 -10.14
CA LEU A 261 -4.84 15.65 -11.55
C LEU A 261 -3.43 16.10 -11.95
N ILE A 262 -3.02 17.29 -11.52
CA ILE A 262 -1.67 17.84 -11.76
C ILE A 262 -0.58 17.08 -10.98
N LYS A 263 -0.90 16.27 -9.95
CA LYS A 263 0.06 15.39 -9.25
C LYS A 263 0.57 14.20 -10.08
N ARG A 264 0.22 14.12 -11.36
CA ARG A 264 0.95 13.38 -12.40
C ARG A 264 2.00 14.24 -13.13
N SER A 265 2.33 15.43 -12.62
CA SER A 265 3.26 16.42 -13.19
C SER A 265 4.59 15.81 -13.62
N ASP A 266 5.06 14.82 -12.89
CA ASP A 266 6.34 14.14 -13.09
C ASP A 266 6.33 13.30 -14.41
N GLU A 267 5.17 13.14 -15.05
CA GLU A 267 4.95 12.53 -16.38
C GLU A 267 4.35 13.51 -17.42
N ILE A 268 4.24 14.82 -17.11
CA ILE A 268 3.62 15.84 -17.99
C ILE A 268 4.67 16.86 -18.44
N ASP A 269 5.28 16.63 -19.62
CA ASP A 269 6.29 17.55 -20.17
C ASP A 269 5.74 18.96 -20.47
N TYR A 270 4.46 19.07 -20.84
CA TYR A 270 3.85 20.30 -21.34
C TYR A 270 2.43 20.53 -20.85
N LYS A 271 2.13 21.78 -20.49
CA LYS A 271 0.80 22.28 -20.16
C LYS A 271 0.43 23.43 -21.10
N GLY A 272 -0.59 23.22 -21.94
CA GLY A 272 -1.28 24.30 -22.64
C GLY A 272 -2.25 25.02 -21.71
N SER A 273 -2.27 26.35 -21.74
CA SER A 273 -3.27 27.16 -21.01
C SER A 273 -3.60 28.47 -21.74
N SER A 274 -4.63 29.19 -21.27
CA SER A 274 -5.01 30.50 -21.82
C SER A 274 -5.35 30.50 -23.32
N MET A 275 -5.97 29.43 -23.82
CA MET A 275 -6.43 29.32 -25.21
C MET A 275 -7.46 30.43 -25.55
N PRO A 276 -7.34 31.14 -26.69
CA PRO A 276 -8.34 32.10 -27.12
C PRO A 276 -9.72 31.43 -27.30
N ALA A 277 -10.79 32.05 -26.79
CA ALA A 277 -12.15 31.48 -26.86
C ALA A 277 -12.62 31.18 -28.29
N GLY A 278 -12.19 31.98 -29.28
CA GLY A 278 -12.47 31.75 -30.70
C GLY A 278 -11.88 30.45 -31.28
N ASN A 279 -10.89 29.84 -30.60
CA ASN A 279 -10.24 28.60 -31.03
C ASN A 279 -10.88 27.33 -30.42
N LEU A 280 -11.88 27.48 -29.54
CA LEU A 280 -12.61 26.34 -28.96
C LEU A 280 -13.26 25.40 -30.01
N PRO A 281 -13.84 25.90 -31.14
CA PRO A 281 -14.32 25.01 -32.19
C PRO A 281 -13.20 24.18 -32.84
N LEU A 282 -11.98 24.74 -32.95
CA LEU A 282 -10.82 24.05 -33.53
C LEU A 282 -10.32 22.93 -32.61
N LEU A 283 -10.32 23.16 -31.28
CA LEU A 283 -10.06 22.10 -30.29
C LEU A 283 -11.00 20.91 -30.50
N ILE A 284 -12.31 21.18 -30.54
CA ILE A 284 -13.35 20.15 -30.72
C ILE A 284 -13.17 19.40 -32.04
N GLN A 285 -12.82 20.11 -33.12
CA GLN A 285 -12.58 19.52 -34.44
C GLN A 285 -11.33 18.63 -34.50
N ARG A 286 -10.23 19.02 -33.83
CA ARG A 286 -8.95 18.30 -33.89
C ARG A 286 -8.80 17.19 -32.86
N LEU A 287 -9.56 17.22 -31.77
CA LEU A 287 -9.49 16.22 -30.69
C LEU A 287 -9.65 14.76 -31.17
N PRO A 288 -10.57 14.40 -32.09
CA PRO A 288 -10.69 13.02 -32.57
C PRO A 288 -9.43 12.51 -33.29
N ALA A 289 -8.74 13.37 -34.05
CA ALA A 289 -7.49 13.02 -34.72
C ALA A 289 -6.35 12.82 -33.71
N ALA A 290 -6.25 13.69 -32.70
CA ALA A 290 -5.28 13.55 -31.62
C ALA A 290 -5.50 12.24 -30.84
N MET A 291 -6.75 11.94 -30.45
CA MET A 291 -7.13 10.67 -29.81
C MET A 291 -6.79 9.47 -30.69
N GLY A 292 -7.25 9.47 -31.95
CA GLY A 292 -7.02 8.39 -32.92
C GLY A 292 -5.54 8.15 -33.25
N SER A 293 -4.66 9.12 -33.02
CA SER A 293 -3.20 8.96 -33.18
C SER A 293 -2.52 8.23 -32.01
N SER A 294 -3.08 8.33 -30.79
CA SER A 294 -2.46 7.89 -29.53
C SER A 294 -2.17 6.38 -29.50
N LYS A 295 -0.96 6.01 -29.07
CA LYS A 295 -0.54 4.61 -28.92
C LYS A 295 -1.39 3.87 -27.89
N GLN A 296 -1.68 4.51 -26.75
CA GLN A 296 -2.54 3.97 -25.70
C GLN A 296 -3.97 3.72 -26.21
N TRP A 297 -4.55 4.71 -26.91
CA TRP A 297 -5.89 4.59 -27.49
C TRP A 297 -6.00 3.43 -28.48
N LYS A 298 -5.02 3.32 -29.38
CA LYS A 298 -4.94 2.21 -30.36
C LYS A 298 -4.82 0.85 -29.67
N TRP A 299 -3.96 0.74 -28.66
CA TRP A 299 -3.78 -0.50 -27.89
C TRP A 299 -5.08 -0.91 -27.19
N GLU A 300 -5.76 0.02 -26.52
CA GLU A 300 -7.06 -0.24 -25.88
C GLU A 300 -8.10 -0.71 -26.90
N ARG A 301 -8.29 0.02 -28.01
CA ARG A 301 -9.25 -0.40 -29.06
C ARG A 301 -8.91 -1.77 -29.64
N GLN A 302 -7.63 -2.10 -29.82
CA GLN A 302 -7.19 -3.41 -30.31
C GLN A 302 -7.45 -4.53 -29.29
N LEU A 303 -7.25 -4.26 -28.00
CA LEU A 303 -7.59 -5.19 -26.91
C LEU A 303 -9.10 -5.48 -26.89
N PHE A 304 -9.94 -4.44 -26.97
CA PHE A 304 -11.40 -4.60 -27.03
C PHE A 304 -11.86 -5.36 -28.29
N ALA A 305 -11.31 -5.04 -29.46
CA ALA A 305 -11.64 -5.73 -30.72
C ALA A 305 -11.29 -7.23 -30.66
N ASN A 306 -10.10 -7.57 -30.18
CA ASN A 306 -9.66 -8.97 -30.04
C ASN A 306 -10.52 -9.76 -29.03
N ASN A 307 -10.99 -9.11 -27.97
CA ASN A 307 -11.81 -9.75 -26.94
C ASN A 307 -13.28 -9.90 -27.36
N ALA A 308 -13.86 -8.94 -28.10
CA ALA A 308 -15.21 -9.04 -28.66
C ALA A 308 -15.33 -10.25 -29.62
N ILE A 309 -14.31 -10.48 -30.45
CA ILE A 309 -14.25 -11.64 -31.38
C ILE A 309 -14.23 -12.97 -30.63
N ARG A 310 -13.60 -13.04 -29.44
CA ARG A 310 -13.50 -14.27 -28.64
C ARG A 310 -14.74 -14.57 -27.80
N SER A 311 -15.43 -13.54 -27.31
CA SER A 311 -16.53 -13.70 -26.34
C SER A 311 -17.92 -13.80 -26.98
N GLY A 312 -18.07 -13.50 -28.27
CA GLY A 312 -19.39 -13.45 -28.95
C GLY A 312 -20.33 -12.36 -28.42
N SER A 313 -19.87 -11.54 -27.47
CA SER A 313 -20.61 -10.45 -26.86
C SER A 313 -20.48 -9.18 -27.70
N ILE A 314 -21.57 -8.45 -27.84
CA ILE A 314 -21.57 -7.11 -28.43
C ILE A 314 -20.86 -6.17 -27.45
N GLY A 315 -19.54 -6.08 -27.58
CA GLY A 315 -18.73 -5.17 -26.79
C GLY A 315 -19.17 -3.73 -27.05
N VAL A 316 -19.71 -3.07 -26.02
CA VAL A 316 -20.10 -1.66 -26.12
C VAL A 316 -18.83 -0.83 -26.26
N ASP A 317 -18.69 -0.07 -27.34
CA ASP A 317 -17.53 0.79 -27.61
C ASP A 317 -17.47 1.96 -26.61
N ARG A 318 -16.91 1.68 -25.44
CA ARG A 318 -16.73 2.62 -24.32
C ARG A 318 -15.27 2.99 -24.16
N THR A 319 -15.01 4.19 -23.66
CA THR A 319 -13.66 4.66 -23.32
C THR A 319 -13.64 5.24 -21.92
N ASP A 320 -12.64 4.83 -21.13
CA ASP A 320 -12.34 5.41 -19.82
C ASP A 320 -11.41 6.64 -19.93
N CYS A 321 -10.99 7.02 -21.16
CA CYS A 321 -10.19 8.21 -21.40
C CYS A 321 -10.96 9.53 -21.18
N LEU A 322 -12.30 9.48 -21.13
CA LEU A 322 -13.15 10.63 -20.89
C LEU A 322 -13.81 10.53 -19.50
N SER A 323 -13.36 11.38 -18.56
CA SER A 323 -13.98 11.54 -17.25
C SER A 323 -14.68 12.90 -17.17
N ALA A 324 -15.99 12.89 -16.92
CA ALA A 324 -16.78 14.10 -16.70
C ALA A 324 -17.04 14.30 -15.20
N PHE A 325 -16.65 15.47 -14.68
CA PHE A 325 -16.90 15.86 -13.29
C PHE A 325 -17.92 16.99 -13.28
N VAL A 326 -19.00 16.82 -12.52
CA VAL A 326 -20.03 17.85 -12.33
C VAL A 326 -19.87 18.42 -10.91
N PRO A 327 -19.46 19.68 -10.75
CA PRO A 327 -19.32 20.30 -9.43
C PRO A 327 -20.68 20.42 -8.72
N LYS A 328 -20.67 20.37 -7.39
CA LYS A 328 -21.89 20.52 -6.57
C LYS A 328 -22.36 21.97 -6.46
N ASP A 329 -21.42 22.91 -6.48
CA ASP A 329 -21.72 24.34 -6.56
C ASP A 329 -22.07 24.69 -8.02
N ARG A 330 -23.11 25.51 -8.17
CA ARG A 330 -23.69 25.93 -9.45
C ARG A 330 -22.98 27.15 -10.04
N ASN A 331 -22.07 27.76 -9.30
CA ASN A 331 -21.30 28.94 -9.74
C ASN A 331 -19.98 28.57 -10.43
N HIS A 332 -19.60 27.29 -10.47
CA HIS A 332 -18.40 26.83 -11.18
C HIS A 332 -18.60 26.84 -12.69
N ASP A 333 -17.73 27.58 -13.38
CA ASP A 333 -17.65 27.57 -14.84
C ASP A 333 -17.08 26.23 -15.37
N VAL A 334 -17.36 25.93 -16.64
CA VAL A 334 -17.06 24.64 -17.28
C VAL A 334 -15.56 24.42 -17.40
N SER A 335 -15.04 23.44 -16.66
CA SER A 335 -13.61 23.12 -16.61
C SER A 335 -13.30 21.77 -17.25
N ILE A 336 -12.96 21.76 -18.54
CA ILE A 336 -12.51 20.54 -19.24
C ILE A 336 -11.00 20.35 -19.02
N THR A 337 -10.58 19.17 -18.57
CA THR A 337 -9.16 18.79 -18.50
C THR A 337 -8.91 17.61 -19.43
N LEU A 338 -7.97 17.77 -20.37
CA LEU A 338 -7.63 16.75 -21.37
C LEU A 338 -6.17 16.33 -21.19
N MET A 339 -5.92 15.02 -21.21
CA MET A 339 -4.57 14.46 -21.36
C MET A 339 -4.48 13.90 -22.78
N VAL A 340 -3.48 14.34 -23.54
CA VAL A 340 -3.25 13.98 -24.94
C VAL A 340 -1.84 13.44 -25.10
N GLY A 341 -1.65 12.45 -25.99
CA GLY A 341 -0.35 11.81 -26.17
C GLY A 341 0.69 12.77 -26.78
N TYR A 342 1.94 12.70 -26.30
CA TYR A 342 3.02 13.68 -26.55
C TYR A 342 2.99 14.37 -27.94
N GLU A 343 3.31 13.66 -29.02
CA GLU A 343 3.52 14.28 -30.36
C GLU A 343 2.26 15.00 -30.89
N ALA A 344 1.13 14.31 -30.92
CA ALA A 344 -0.14 14.87 -31.39
C ALA A 344 -0.77 15.86 -30.40
N GLY A 345 -0.42 15.75 -29.12
CA GLY A 345 -0.85 16.64 -28.05
C GLY A 345 -0.16 17.99 -28.11
N VAL A 346 1.17 18.01 -28.30
CA VAL A 346 1.93 19.25 -28.53
C VAL A 346 1.42 19.95 -29.79
N ALA A 347 1.30 19.22 -30.91
CA ALA A 347 0.76 19.77 -32.16
C ALA A 347 -0.67 20.32 -32.01
N LEU A 348 -1.53 19.66 -31.21
CA LEU A 348 -2.86 20.17 -30.88
C LEU A 348 -2.79 21.48 -30.08
N ILE A 349 -1.91 21.57 -29.09
CA ILE A 349 -1.75 22.78 -28.25
C ILE A 349 -1.24 23.97 -29.08
N ASP A 350 -0.27 23.73 -29.97
CA ASP A 350 0.26 24.73 -30.91
C ASP A 350 -0.82 25.21 -31.91
N ASP A 351 -1.53 24.28 -32.58
CA ASP A 351 -2.59 24.60 -33.56
C ASP A 351 -3.72 25.45 -32.94
N MET A 352 -3.96 25.30 -31.63
CA MET A 352 -4.98 26.06 -30.89
C MET A 352 -4.50 27.42 -30.38
N GLY A 353 -3.22 27.76 -30.56
CA GLY A 353 -2.64 29.00 -30.03
C GLY A 353 -2.68 29.10 -28.51
N ALA A 354 -2.67 27.96 -27.81
CA ALA A 354 -2.63 27.93 -26.35
C ALA A 354 -1.18 28.11 -25.86
N GLN A 355 -1.00 28.84 -24.77
CA GLN A 355 0.33 29.10 -24.22
C GLN A 355 0.92 27.81 -23.63
N ILE A 356 1.97 27.28 -24.28
CA ILE A 356 2.73 26.14 -23.78
C ILE A 356 3.62 26.61 -22.62
N ILE A 357 3.46 25.93 -21.49
CA ILE A 357 4.34 26.00 -20.33
C ILE A 357 4.95 24.62 -20.17
N ARG A 358 6.29 24.52 -20.20
CA ARG A 358 6.99 23.31 -19.77
C ARG A 358 6.88 23.23 -18.25
N VAL A 359 6.43 22.08 -17.73
CA VAL A 359 6.16 21.87 -16.29
C VAL A 359 7.40 21.29 -15.59
#